data_AF-A0A847YWT4-F1
#
_entry.id   AF-A0A847YWT4-F1
#
_cell.length_a   1.000
_cell.length_b   1.000
_cell.length_c   1.000
_cell.angle_alpha   90.00
_cell.angle_beta   90.00
_cell.angle_gamma   90.00
#
_symmetry.space_group_name_H-M   'P 1'
#
loop_
_entity.id
_entity.type
_entity.pdbx_description
1 polymer ?
#
loop_
_entity_poly.entity_id
_entity_poly.type
_entity_poly.pdbx_seq_one_letter_code
_entity_poly.pdbx_strand_id
1 'polypeptide(L)' 'MKKIVIVILVIAVLIITIAFLRFALGGNEDTWLCQNGQWVKHGNPSSLMPSQPCEP' A
#
# COMPACT_ATOMS: atom_id res chain seq x y z
N MET A 1 1.98 30.08 19.88
CA MET A 1 0.76 29.33 19.55
C MET A 1 0.51 29.23 18.05
N LYS A 2 0.33 30.34 17.30
CA LYS A 2 0.14 30.29 15.82
C LYS A 2 1.21 29.50 15.05
N LYS A 3 2.50 29.67 15.39
CA LYS A 3 3.60 28.91 14.75
C LYS A 3 3.48 27.40 14.96
N ILE A 4 3.08 26.96 16.16
CA ILE A 4 2.88 25.54 16.48
C ILE A 4 1.69 24.98 15.70
N VAL A 5 0.59 25.74 15.62
CA VAL A 5 -0.58 25.36 14.81
C VAL A 5 -0.22 25.19 13.33
N ILE A 6 0.59 26.10 12.77
CA ILE A 6 1.07 25.98 11.39
C ILE A 6 1.91 24.72 11.20
N VAL A 7 2.84 24.44 12.13
CA VAL A 7 3.66 23.22 12.08
C VAL A 7 2.80 21.96 12.12
N ILE A 8 1.79 21.91 13.01
CA ILE A 8 0.86 20.77 13.11
C ILE A 8 0.08 20.59 11.79
N LEU A 9 -0.41 21.67 11.19
CA LEU A 9 -1.14 21.61 9.93
C LEU A 9 -0.27 21.08 8.78
N VAL A 10 0.97 21.56 8.68
CA VAL A 10 1.91 21.08 7.66
C VAL A 10 2.20 19.58 7.84
N ILE A 11 2.44 19.13 9.07
CA ILE A 11 2.65 17.70 9.36
C ILE A 11 1.41 16.88 9.02
N ALA A 12 0.22 17.36 9.40
CA ALA A 12 -1.03 16.67 9.10
C ALA A 12 -1.25 16.52 7.59
N VAL A 13 -1.03 17.60 6.81
CA VAL A 13 -1.12 17.56 5.36
C VAL A 13 -0.11 16.55 4.79
N LEU A 14 1.14 16.56 5.25
CA LEU A 14 2.16 15.63 4.79
C LEU A 14 1.77 14.17 5.05
N ILE A 15 1.28 13.84 6.26
CA ILE A 15 0.82 12.49 6.62
C ILE A 15 -0.34 12.07 5.71
N ILE A 16 -1.32 12.96 5.50
CA ILE A 16 -2.47 12.68 4.62
C ILE A 16 -2.00 12.42 3.20
N THR A 17 -1.09 13.23 2.66
CA THR A 17 -0.56 13.04 1.31
C THR A 17 0.19 11.72 1.17
N ILE A 18 1.04 11.36 2.14
CA ILE A 18 1.77 10.09 2.13
C ILE A 18 0.81 8.90 2.20
N ALA A 19 -0.17 8.94 3.11
CA ALA A 19 -1.17 7.89 3.23
C ALA A 19 -2.00 7.75 1.95
N PHE A 20 -2.45 8.87 1.38
CA PHE A 20 -3.17 8.87 0.11
C PHE A 20 -2.35 8.22 -1.01
N LEU A 21 -1.09 8.62 -1.18
CA LEU A 21 -0.22 8.03 -2.20
C LEU A 21 0.00 6.52 -1.95
N ARG A 22 0.18 6.09 -0.70
CA ARG A 22 0.36 4.68 -0.34
C ARG A 22 -0.83 3.83 -0.76
N PHE A 23 -2.06 4.30 -0.50
CA PHE A 23 -3.28 3.53 -0.78
C PHE A 23 -3.77 3.70 -2.22
N ALA A 24 -3.54 4.86 -2.84
CA ALA A 24 -3.95 5.10 -4.23
C ALA A 24 -3.04 4.40 -5.24
N LEU A 25 -1.72 4.35 -4.98
CA LEU A 25 -0.74 3.81 -5.93
C LEU A 25 -0.19 2.44 -5.54
N GLY A 26 -0.08 2.14 -4.25
CA GLY A 26 0.63 0.95 -3.79
C GLY A 26 -0.17 -0.36 -3.81
N GLY A 27 -1.42 -0.35 -4.28
CA GLY A 27 -2.25 -1.54 -4.44
C GLY A 27 -2.63 -2.25 -3.13
N ASN A 28 -3.30 -3.40 -3.25
CA ASN A 28 -3.74 -4.21 -2.11
C ASN A 28 -2.55 -4.98 -1.51
N GLU A 29 -2.27 -4.79 -0.22
CA GLU A 29 -1.23 -5.52 0.54
C GLU A 29 -1.64 -6.92 0.99
N ASP A 30 -2.93 -7.26 0.92
CA ASP A 30 -3.44 -8.59 1.31
C ASP A 30 -3.72 -9.43 0.06
N THR A 31 -2.71 -9.60 -0.81
CA THR A 31 -2.90 -10.27 -2.11
C THR A 31 -1.69 -11.03 -2.61
N TRP A 32 -1.93 -11.98 -3.52
CA TRP A 32 -0.89 -12.61 -4.32
C TRP A 32 -0.75 -11.87 -5.65
N LEU A 33 0.47 -11.49 -6.02
CA LEU A 33 0.76 -10.85 -7.30
C LEU A 33 1.31 -11.91 -8.27
N CYS A 34 0.82 -11.93 -9.50
CA CYS A 34 1.47 -12.71 -10.53
C CYS A 34 2.63 -11.89 -11.10
N GLN A 35 3.85 -12.40 -10.92
CA GLN A 35 5.07 -11.78 -11.44
C GLN A 35 5.90 -12.86 -12.13
N ASN A 36 6.21 -12.67 -13.40
CA ASN A 36 7.00 -13.61 -14.21
C ASN A 36 6.43 -15.05 -14.19
N GLY A 37 5.10 -15.20 -14.24
CA GLY A 37 4.45 -16.51 -14.19
C GLY A 37 4.53 -17.21 -12.83
N GLN A 38 4.89 -16.49 -11.76
CA GLN A 38 4.89 -17.00 -10.40
C GLN A 38 4.04 -16.13 -9.46
N TRP A 39 3.29 -16.78 -8.56
CA TRP A 39 2.62 -16.10 -7.48
C TRP A 39 3.63 -15.65 -6.44
N VAL A 40 3.78 -14.34 -6.30
CA VAL A 40 4.61 -13.69 -5.30
C VAL A 40 3.71 -13.08 -4.25
N LYS A 41 4.03 -13.35 -2.99
CA LYS A 41 3.31 -12.80 -1.86
C LYS A 41 3.50 -11.27 -1.83
N HIS A 42 2.41 -10.51 -1.85
CA HIS A 42 2.44 -9.08 -1.53
C HIS A 42 1.88 -8.90 -0.13
N GLY A 43 2.66 -8.28 0.76
CA GLY A 43 2.33 -8.14 2.18
C GLY A 43 2.10 -9.48 2.89
N ASN A 44 0.94 -9.63 3.52
CA ASN A 44 0.59 -10.83 4.27
C ASN A 44 -0.80 -11.38 3.92
N PRO A 45 -0.99 -11.93 2.70
CA PRO A 45 -2.27 -12.44 2.23
C PRO A 45 -2.90 -13.39 3.24
N SER A 46 -4.12 -13.05 3.65
CA SER A 46 -4.96 -13.87 4.52
C SER A 46 -5.46 -15.13 3.80
N SER A 47 -5.54 -15.08 2.47
CA SER A 47 -5.92 -16.20 1.61
C SER A 47 -4.72 -17.09 1.26
N LEU A 48 -5.00 -18.39 1.08
CA LEU A 48 -4.02 -19.34 0.56
C LEU A 48 -3.57 -18.93 -0.84
N MET A 49 -2.32 -19.27 -1.18
CA MET A 49 -1.80 -19.07 -2.55
C MET A 49 -2.74 -19.77 -3.55
N PRO A 50 -3.08 -19.11 -4.68
CA PRO A 50 -3.88 -19.75 -5.71
C PRO A 50 -3.21 -21.03 -6.21
N SER A 51 -4.01 -22.09 -6.39
CA SER A 51 -3.53 -23.38 -6.91
C SER A 51 -3.39 -23.40 -8.43
N GLN A 52 -4.02 -22.44 -9.13
CA GLN A 52 -3.91 -22.29 -10.57
C GLN A 52 -2.57 -21.63 -10.93
N PRO A 53 -1.94 -22.04 -12.05
CA PRO A 53 -0.76 -21.36 -12.56
C PRO A 53 -1.10 -19.89 -12.83
N CYS A 54 -0.14 -19.01 -12.56
CA CYS A 54 -0.30 -17.59 -12.86
C CYS A 54 0.29 -17.33 -14.25
N GLU A 55 -0.44 -16.59 -15.08
CA GLU A 55 -0.02 -16.25 -16.44
C GLU A 55 0.64 -14.87 -16.46
N PRO A 56 1.71 -14.68 -17.25
CA PRO A 56 2.43 -13.40 -17.34
C PRO A 56 1.60 -12.27 -17.95
#